data_AF-D1BJR0-F1
#
_entry.id   AF-D1BJR0-F1
#
_cell.length_a   1.000
_cell.length_b   1.000
_cell.length_c   1.000
_cell.angle_alpha   90.00
_cell.angle_beta   90.00
_cell.angle_gamma   90.00
#
_symmetry.space_group_name_H-M   'P 1'
#
loop_
_entity.id
_entity.type
_entity.pdbx_description
1 polymer ?
#
loop_
_entity_poly.entity_id
_entity_poly.type
_entity_poly.pdbx_seq_one_letter_code
_entity_poly.pdbx_strand_id
1 'polypeptide(L)'
;MARHQHASTAVTAVALTALVLATAGCTQSSEQPVEGPATIEQKVIDDVETFISTVAAGNFAEALTLTSEERSSLACPDLFQDAETTMPFVLPEVGDVTVTGDTATAEVRYSLGGPQEEVLELTQVLGRWSPALPESYAVTVTFDGPTVAEVVVDDTCRVPVVDSQAHVVMPPGSHDVTIVDPTGVLERSEHVIQRVPEQQTIGTDDLSALEAVPTLGFNLLSGEAGEAFVDALDACLDSDLTDPSCPSALAGADPGSVQAVAAAPVAVLDRLWTDDGETWRFEAQPGALAITVDGTPAEVEVTLTGELARDNTGTLVATLDPEA
;
A
#
# COMPACT_ATOMS: atom_id res chain seq x y z
N MET A 1 -30.37 -47.45 21.22
CA MET A 1 -30.22 -48.70 20.45
C MET A 1 -28.83 -48.71 19.82
N ALA A 2 -28.15 -49.86 19.91
CA ALA A 2 -26.89 -50.28 19.22
C ALA A 2 -25.71 -49.27 19.19
N ARG A 3 -24.64 -49.33 20.00
CA ARG A 3 -23.60 -50.36 20.27
C ARG A 3 -22.74 -50.79 19.06
N HIS A 4 -21.42 -50.65 19.29
CA HIS A 4 -20.25 -51.33 18.68
C HIS A 4 -19.82 -50.78 17.30
N GLN A 5 -18.52 -50.67 16.95
CA GLN A 5 -17.41 -51.57 17.24
C GLN A 5 -16.04 -50.87 17.32
N HIS A 6 -15.19 -51.48 18.15
CA HIS A 6 -13.75 -51.33 18.26
C HIS A 6 -13.00 -51.67 16.95
N ALA A 7 -11.85 -51.06 16.75
CA ALA A 7 -10.70 -51.72 16.14
C ALA A 7 -9.41 -51.32 16.88
N SER A 8 -9.00 -52.19 17.80
CA SER A 8 -7.61 -52.34 18.24
C SER A 8 -6.89 -53.27 17.29
N THR A 9 -5.66 -52.92 16.91
CA THR A 9 -4.54 -53.81 16.56
C THR A 9 -3.35 -52.91 16.21
N ALA A 10 -2.08 -53.23 16.43
CA ALA A 10 -1.41 -54.19 17.29
C ALA A 10 0.05 -53.73 17.33
N VAL A 11 0.65 -53.80 18.52
CA VAL A 11 2.09 -53.65 18.72
C VAL A 11 2.81 -54.76 17.94
N THR A 12 3.81 -54.41 17.14
CA THR A 12 4.83 -55.37 16.70
C THR A 12 6.21 -54.77 16.97
N ALA A 13 6.77 -55.13 18.11
CA ALA A 13 8.19 -54.98 18.39
C ALA A 13 8.94 -56.10 17.65
N VAL A 14 9.90 -55.71 16.80
CA VAL A 14 10.90 -56.64 16.27
C VAL A 14 12.25 -56.19 16.82
N ALA A 15 12.67 -56.86 17.89
CA ALA A 15 14.08 -57.01 18.19
C ALA A 15 14.57 -58.23 17.43
N LEU A 16 15.70 -58.14 16.71
CA LEU A 16 16.68 -59.23 16.69
C LEU A 16 18.02 -58.79 16.08
N THR A 17 19.05 -58.97 16.90
CA THR A 17 20.43 -59.42 16.58
C THR A 17 21.37 -58.52 15.78
N ALA A 18 22.29 -57.94 16.54
CA ALA A 18 23.63 -57.57 16.11
C ALA A 18 24.37 -58.78 15.52
N LEU A 19 24.93 -58.60 14.33
CA LEU A 19 25.97 -59.45 13.77
C LEU A 19 27.24 -58.60 13.65
N VAL A 20 28.18 -58.84 14.56
CA VAL A 20 29.54 -58.29 14.49
C VAL A 20 30.33 -59.14 13.50
N LEU A 21 30.61 -58.61 12.31
CA LEU A 21 31.71 -59.10 11.48
C LEU A 21 32.88 -58.14 11.65
N ALA A 22 33.93 -58.63 12.31
CA ALA A 22 35.25 -58.03 12.30
C ALA A 22 35.91 -58.34 10.95
N THR A 23 36.08 -57.32 10.11
CA THR A 23 37.04 -57.36 9.01
C THR A 23 38.13 -56.34 9.29
N ALA A 24 39.35 -56.86 9.44
CA ALA A 24 40.57 -56.08 9.47
C ALA A 24 40.73 -55.38 8.11
N GLY A 25 40.52 -54.06 8.11
CA GLY A 25 40.77 -53.17 6.99
C GLY A 25 41.66 -52.03 7.47
N CYS A 26 42.69 -51.73 6.70
CA CYS A 26 43.70 -50.72 6.98
C CYS A 26 43.10 -49.41 7.50
N THR A 27 43.52 -48.96 8.68
CA THR A 27 43.29 -47.60 9.17
C THR A 27 44.07 -46.64 8.28
N GLN A 28 43.45 -46.21 7.19
CA GLN A 28 43.76 -44.95 6.54
C GLN A 28 43.19 -43.89 7.49
N SER A 29 44.07 -43.20 8.23
CA SER A 29 43.69 -41.99 8.96
C SER A 29 43.17 -40.99 7.93
N SER A 30 41.87 -40.99 7.69
CA SER A 30 41.17 -39.80 7.24
C SER A 30 41.23 -38.85 8.43
N GLU A 31 42.13 -37.87 8.36
CA GLU A 31 41.94 -36.61 9.07
C GLU A 31 40.56 -36.09 8.62
N GLN A 32 39.51 -36.41 9.39
CA GLN A 32 38.29 -35.62 9.33
C GLN A 32 38.72 -34.20 9.72
N PRO A 33 38.43 -33.18 8.89
CA PRO A 33 38.64 -31.81 9.30
C PRO A 33 37.89 -31.61 10.62
N VAL A 34 38.62 -31.26 11.67
CA VAL A 34 38.00 -30.76 12.89
C VAL A 34 37.40 -29.41 12.47
N GLU A 35 36.08 -29.36 12.28
CA GLU A 35 35.36 -28.09 12.13
C GLU A 35 35.75 -27.22 13.33
N GLY A 36 36.56 -26.19 13.06
CA GLY A 36 36.81 -25.14 14.02
C GLY A 36 35.51 -24.40 14.34
N PRO A 37 35.47 -23.57 15.40
CA PRO A 37 34.33 -22.70 15.60
C PRO A 37 34.11 -21.85 14.33
N ALA A 38 32.88 -21.85 13.81
CA ALA A 38 32.52 -21.03 12.66
C ALA A 38 32.92 -19.56 12.92
N THR A 39 33.48 -18.89 11.91
CA THR A 39 33.79 -17.47 12.04
C THR A 39 32.48 -16.67 12.11
N ILE A 40 32.55 -15.40 12.55
CA ILE A 40 31.37 -14.55 12.62
C ILE A 40 30.80 -14.34 11.20
N GLU A 41 31.67 -14.19 10.21
CA GLU A 41 31.31 -14.07 8.80
C GLU A 41 30.60 -15.33 8.31
N GLN A 42 31.10 -16.52 8.63
CA GLN A 42 30.42 -17.77 8.26
C GLN A 42 29.02 -17.85 8.88
N LYS A 43 28.86 -17.40 10.13
CA LYS A 43 27.54 -17.36 10.77
C LYS A 43 26.58 -16.39 10.10
N VAL A 44 27.07 -15.23 9.65
CA VAL A 44 26.26 -14.29 8.84
C VAL A 44 25.81 -14.97 7.55
N ILE A 45 26.72 -15.65 6.85
CA ILE A 45 26.41 -16.38 5.61
C ILE A 45 25.33 -17.43 5.88
N ASP A 46 25.51 -18.28 6.90
CA ASP A 46 24.57 -19.35 7.24
C ASP A 46 23.16 -18.78 7.57
N ASP A 47 23.09 -17.67 8.31
CA ASP A 47 21.82 -17.01 8.67
C ASP A 47 21.14 -16.37 7.44
N VAL A 48 21.91 -15.76 6.53
CA VAL A 48 21.41 -15.20 5.24
C VAL A 48 20.90 -16.30 4.32
N GLU A 49 21.66 -17.38 4.14
CA GLU A 49 21.25 -18.51 3.30
C GLU A 49 19.98 -19.17 3.86
N THR A 50 19.88 -19.29 5.18
CA THR A 50 18.67 -19.77 5.85
C THR A 50 17.48 -18.87 5.51
N PHE A 51 17.59 -17.55 5.69
CA PHE A 51 16.52 -16.61 5.35
C PHE A 51 16.05 -16.76 3.89
N ILE A 52 16.97 -16.69 2.93
CA ILE A 52 16.63 -16.72 1.50
C ILE A 52 16.05 -18.08 1.10
N SER A 53 16.59 -19.18 1.63
CA SER A 53 16.04 -20.52 1.34
C SER A 53 14.64 -20.72 1.92
N THR A 54 14.35 -20.16 3.10
CA THR A 54 13.00 -20.13 3.68
C THR A 54 12.02 -19.33 2.82
N VAL A 55 12.44 -18.16 2.32
CA VAL A 55 11.65 -17.36 1.36
C VAL A 55 11.40 -18.14 0.07
N ALA A 56 12.43 -18.77 -0.50
CA ALA A 56 12.33 -19.57 -1.71
C ALA A 56 11.38 -20.77 -1.59
N ALA A 57 11.32 -21.36 -0.40
CA ALA A 57 10.39 -22.43 -0.07
C ALA A 57 8.93 -21.97 0.04
N GLY A 58 8.67 -20.65 0.02
CA GLY A 58 7.33 -20.08 0.23
C GLY A 58 6.92 -20.00 1.71
N ASN A 59 7.83 -20.26 2.64
CA ASN A 59 7.57 -20.23 4.08
C ASN A 59 7.68 -18.79 4.62
N PHE A 60 6.88 -17.86 4.09
CA PHE A 60 7.02 -16.43 4.40
C PHE A 60 6.79 -16.09 5.88
N ALA A 61 5.92 -16.83 6.57
CA ALA A 61 5.69 -16.61 7.99
C ALA A 61 6.94 -16.96 8.80
N GLU A 62 7.61 -18.07 8.46
CA GLU A 62 8.88 -18.47 9.07
C GLU A 62 10.00 -17.49 8.72
N ALA A 63 10.12 -17.09 7.44
CA ALA A 63 11.13 -16.14 6.98
C ALA A 63 11.05 -14.81 7.74
N LEU A 64 9.84 -14.31 7.99
CA LEU A 64 9.62 -13.09 8.77
C LEU A 64 10.10 -13.23 10.22
N THR A 65 10.12 -14.44 10.81
CA THR A 65 10.70 -14.63 12.16
C THR A 65 12.23 -14.63 12.18
N LEU A 66 12.88 -14.68 11.01
CA LEU A 66 14.33 -14.60 10.87
C LEU A 66 14.81 -13.15 10.73
N THR A 67 13.93 -12.23 10.33
CA THR A 67 14.27 -10.83 10.12
C THR A 67 14.34 -10.05 11.43
N SER A 68 14.83 -8.81 11.35
CA SER A 68 14.80 -7.84 12.44
C SER A 68 13.45 -7.11 12.55
N GLU A 69 12.55 -7.31 11.60
CA GLU A 69 11.22 -6.69 11.55
C GLU A 69 10.20 -7.48 12.36
N GLU A 70 9.33 -6.77 13.08
CA GLU A 70 8.22 -7.41 13.79
C GLU A 70 7.00 -7.53 12.88
N ARG A 71 6.25 -8.63 12.94
CA ARG A 71 5.00 -8.75 12.16
C ARG A 71 4.03 -7.59 12.40
N SER A 72 4.05 -6.99 13.60
CA SER A 72 3.18 -5.85 13.93
C SER A 72 3.64 -4.50 13.39
N SER A 73 4.88 -4.38 12.87
CA SER A 73 5.36 -3.17 12.20
C SER A 73 4.88 -3.08 10.74
N LEU A 74 4.48 -4.21 10.13
CA LEU A 74 4.02 -4.25 8.75
C LEU A 74 2.58 -3.74 8.62
N ALA A 75 2.31 -2.92 7.61
CA ALA A 75 0.95 -2.52 7.24
C ALA A 75 0.11 -3.73 6.77
N CYS A 76 0.77 -4.71 6.13
CA CYS A 76 0.15 -5.89 5.53
C CYS A 76 0.74 -7.21 6.04
N PRO A 77 0.59 -7.56 7.33
CA PRO A 77 1.20 -8.77 7.87
C PRO A 77 0.63 -10.05 7.25
N ASP A 78 -0.62 -10.03 6.80
CA ASP A 78 -1.30 -11.20 6.24
C ASP A 78 -0.83 -11.59 4.85
N LEU A 79 -0.10 -10.72 4.14
CA LEU A 79 0.60 -11.09 2.91
C LEU A 79 1.74 -12.07 3.20
N PHE A 80 2.34 -12.02 4.40
CA PHE A 80 3.39 -12.93 4.85
C PHE A 80 2.83 -14.20 5.50
N GLN A 81 1.83 -14.81 4.86
CA GLN A 81 1.39 -16.17 5.17
C GLN A 81 2.07 -17.15 4.22
N ASP A 82 2.23 -18.41 4.64
CA ASP A 82 2.94 -19.41 3.83
C ASP A 82 2.20 -19.65 2.50
N ALA A 83 2.94 -19.59 1.40
CA ALA A 83 2.39 -19.83 0.07
C ALA A 83 2.32 -21.33 -0.21
N GLU A 84 1.21 -21.77 -0.84
CA GLU A 84 1.09 -23.16 -1.30
C GLU A 84 2.05 -23.50 -2.46
N THR A 85 2.68 -22.49 -3.06
CA THR A 85 3.47 -22.62 -4.28
C THR A 85 4.93 -22.26 -4.02
N THR A 86 5.83 -23.20 -4.26
CA THR A 86 7.29 -22.98 -4.22
C THR A 86 7.74 -22.25 -5.49
N MET A 87 8.61 -21.26 -5.36
CA MET A 87 9.18 -20.55 -6.51
C MET A 87 10.36 -21.33 -7.12
N PRO A 88 10.59 -21.24 -8.44
CA PRO A 88 11.84 -21.71 -9.04
C PRO A 88 13.01 -20.96 -8.40
N PHE A 89 13.89 -21.70 -7.74
CA PHE A 89 14.97 -21.14 -6.94
C PHE A 89 16.32 -21.70 -7.34
N VAL A 90 17.32 -20.83 -7.38
CA VAL A 90 18.73 -21.19 -7.43
C VAL A 90 19.34 -20.79 -6.08
N LEU A 91 20.14 -21.68 -5.50
CA LEU A 91 20.83 -21.47 -4.23
C LEU A 91 21.48 -20.08 -4.19
N PRO A 92 21.37 -19.33 -3.07
CA PRO A 92 21.94 -17.99 -3.02
C PRO A 92 23.47 -18.09 -3.04
N GLU A 93 24.10 -17.13 -3.70
CA GLU A 93 25.53 -16.86 -3.56
C GLU A 93 25.68 -15.64 -2.66
N VAL A 94 26.17 -15.85 -1.43
CA VAL A 94 26.53 -14.76 -0.52
C VAL A 94 27.97 -14.36 -0.83
N GLY A 95 28.13 -13.12 -1.29
CA GLY A 95 29.41 -12.52 -1.68
C GLY A 95 30.12 -11.86 -0.49
N ASP A 96 30.44 -10.58 -0.65
CA ASP A 96 31.17 -9.84 0.36
C ASP A 96 30.33 -9.63 1.64
N VAL A 97 30.92 -9.98 2.78
CA VAL A 97 30.33 -9.80 4.12
C VAL A 97 31.20 -8.86 4.93
N THR A 98 30.60 -7.77 5.42
CA THR A 98 31.27 -6.81 6.30
C THR A 98 30.56 -6.75 7.64
N VAL A 99 31.27 -7.05 8.73
CA VAL A 99 30.73 -7.03 10.09
C VAL A 99 31.30 -5.86 10.88
N THR A 100 30.43 -5.07 11.51
CA THR A 100 30.79 -3.94 12.36
C THR A 100 30.02 -4.02 13.69
N GLY A 101 30.65 -4.58 14.72
CA GLY A 101 30.01 -4.76 16.02
C GLY A 101 28.79 -5.69 15.93
N ASP A 102 27.61 -5.16 16.23
CA ASP A 102 26.34 -5.90 16.22
C ASP A 102 25.55 -5.70 14.92
N THR A 103 26.14 -5.08 13.89
CA THR A 103 25.56 -4.93 12.55
C THR A 103 26.44 -5.57 11.48
N ALA A 104 25.86 -6.03 10.38
CA ALA A 104 26.59 -6.54 9.24
C ALA A 104 25.89 -6.16 7.91
N THR A 105 26.64 -6.21 6.82
CA THR A 105 26.11 -6.14 5.46
C THR A 105 26.57 -7.37 4.67
N ALA A 106 25.69 -7.94 3.86
CA ALA A 106 26.00 -9.06 2.97
C ALA A 106 25.50 -8.78 1.55
N GLU A 107 26.39 -8.85 0.56
CA GLU A 107 25.98 -8.89 -0.84
C GLU A 107 25.43 -10.26 -1.18
N VAL A 108 24.25 -10.33 -1.78
CA VAL A 108 23.63 -11.62 -2.11
C VAL A 108 23.11 -11.62 -3.53
N ARG A 109 23.41 -12.72 -4.23
CA ARG A 109 22.87 -13.01 -5.56
C ARG A 109 22.00 -14.25 -5.49
N TYR A 110 20.79 -14.17 -5.99
CA TYR A 110 19.87 -15.30 -6.01
C TYR A 110 18.90 -15.19 -7.18
N SER A 111 18.01 -16.17 -7.35
CA SER A 111 16.96 -16.12 -8.37
C SER A 111 15.63 -16.56 -7.79
N LEU A 112 14.65 -15.65 -7.81
CA LEU A 112 13.24 -15.88 -7.45
C LEU A 112 12.38 -15.36 -8.59
N GLY A 113 12.19 -16.18 -9.63
CA GLY A 113 11.54 -15.75 -10.89
C GLY A 113 12.48 -15.05 -11.88
N GLY A 114 13.53 -14.38 -11.38
CA GLY A 114 14.58 -13.73 -12.16
C GLY A 114 15.82 -13.46 -11.30
N PRO A 115 16.99 -13.16 -11.91
CA PRO A 115 18.23 -12.89 -11.19
C PRO A 115 18.12 -11.62 -10.35
N GLN A 116 18.51 -11.72 -9.09
CA GLN A 116 18.53 -10.64 -8.11
C GLN A 116 19.96 -10.45 -7.60
N GLU A 117 20.31 -9.20 -7.33
CA GLU A 117 21.54 -8.81 -6.66
C GLU A 117 21.20 -7.66 -5.72
N GLU A 118 21.35 -7.89 -4.41
CA GLU A 118 21.02 -6.90 -3.40
C GLU A 118 21.98 -6.96 -2.20
N VAL A 119 21.98 -5.89 -1.41
CA VAL A 119 22.74 -5.79 -0.17
C VAL A 119 21.76 -5.94 0.98
N LEU A 120 21.94 -6.96 1.81
CA LEU A 120 21.17 -7.15 3.02
C LEU A 120 21.87 -6.48 4.19
N GLU A 121 21.14 -5.63 4.91
CA GLU A 121 21.55 -5.12 6.21
C GLU A 121 21.11 -6.10 7.30
N LEU A 122 21.99 -6.41 8.25
CA LEU A 122 21.72 -7.36 9.32
C LEU A 122 22.03 -6.74 10.69
N THR A 123 21.22 -7.09 11.68
CA THR A 123 21.46 -6.77 13.09
C THR A 123 21.53 -8.05 13.91
N GLN A 124 22.42 -8.11 14.89
CA GLN A 124 22.49 -9.24 15.80
C GLN A 124 21.36 -9.19 16.84
N VAL A 125 20.40 -10.09 16.74
CA VAL A 125 19.26 -10.21 17.66
C VAL A 125 19.31 -11.57 18.34
N LEU A 126 19.39 -11.59 19.67
CA LEU A 126 19.44 -12.82 20.49
C LEU A 126 20.50 -13.84 20.03
N GLY A 127 21.63 -13.34 19.50
CA GLY A 127 22.72 -14.19 19.02
C GLY A 127 22.48 -14.80 17.64
N ARG A 128 21.52 -14.33 16.85
CA ARG A 128 21.34 -14.62 15.42
C ARG A 128 21.58 -13.33 14.62
N TRP A 129 22.12 -13.43 13.41
CA TRP A 129 22.13 -12.31 12.48
C TRP A 129 20.79 -12.26 11.75
N SER A 130 20.03 -11.21 12.02
CA SER A 130 18.68 -11.04 11.48
C SER A 130 18.70 -9.97 10.40
N PRO A 131 18.44 -10.32 9.13
CA PRO A 131 18.39 -9.34 8.06
C PRO A 131 17.19 -8.40 8.24
N ALA A 132 17.30 -7.15 7.81
CA ALA A 132 16.14 -6.32 7.51
C ALA A 132 15.38 -6.91 6.32
N LEU A 133 14.10 -6.58 6.17
CA LEU A 133 13.39 -6.95 4.94
C LEU A 133 14.06 -6.23 3.75
N PRO A 134 14.32 -6.92 2.64
CA PRO A 134 14.99 -6.29 1.51
C PRO A 134 14.15 -5.14 0.93
N GLU A 135 14.81 -4.05 0.52
CA GLU A 135 14.12 -2.91 -0.13
C GLU A 135 13.39 -3.34 -1.41
N SER A 136 13.87 -4.39 -2.07
CA SER A 136 13.23 -4.99 -3.24
C SER A 136 11.82 -5.52 -2.96
N TYR A 137 11.48 -5.75 -1.70
CA TYR A 137 10.15 -6.21 -1.25
C TYR A 137 9.20 -5.04 -0.99
N ALA A 138 9.74 -3.83 -0.85
CA ALA A 138 8.96 -2.62 -0.70
C ALA A 138 8.49 -2.13 -2.07
N VAL A 139 7.20 -1.82 -2.16
CA VAL A 139 6.57 -1.20 -3.32
C VAL A 139 5.97 0.11 -2.85
N THR A 140 6.26 1.17 -3.58
CA THR A 140 5.73 2.51 -3.32
C THR A 140 4.81 2.89 -4.46
N VAL A 141 3.58 3.24 -4.11
CA VAL A 141 2.62 3.85 -5.02
C VAL A 141 2.64 5.36 -4.77
N THR A 142 2.81 6.16 -5.82
CA THR A 142 2.96 7.62 -5.73
C THR A 142 1.93 8.33 -6.60
N PHE A 143 1.38 9.40 -6.05
CA PHE A 143 0.42 10.28 -6.70
C PHE A 143 1.01 11.68 -6.91
N ASP A 144 0.60 12.37 -7.97
CA ASP A 144 1.06 13.72 -8.32
C ASP A 144 0.51 14.84 -7.41
N GLY A 145 -0.25 14.47 -6.38
CA GLY A 145 -0.79 15.37 -5.37
C GLY A 145 -1.52 14.63 -4.24
N PRO A 146 -1.94 15.38 -3.20
CA PRO A 146 -2.73 14.81 -2.10
C PRO A 146 -3.97 14.08 -2.63
N THR A 147 -4.10 12.81 -2.24
CA THR A 147 -5.07 11.86 -2.80
C THR A 147 -5.64 10.96 -1.72
N VAL A 148 -6.95 10.72 -1.78
CA VAL A 148 -7.65 9.74 -0.95
C VAL A 148 -7.83 8.51 -1.79
N ALA A 149 -7.03 7.53 -1.45
CA ALA A 149 -7.09 6.21 -2.02
C ALA A 149 -6.62 5.19 -1.00
N GLU A 150 -7.04 3.95 -1.20
CA GLU A 150 -6.43 2.79 -0.58
C GLU A 150 -5.74 1.98 -1.66
N VAL A 151 -4.52 1.54 -1.36
CA VAL A 151 -3.87 0.47 -2.11
C VAL A 151 -4.34 -0.85 -1.53
N VAL A 152 -5.07 -1.62 -2.34
CA VAL A 152 -5.55 -2.95 -2.03
C VAL A 152 -4.60 -3.96 -2.65
N VAL A 153 -4.08 -4.89 -1.85
CA VAL A 153 -3.20 -5.96 -2.32
C VAL A 153 -3.86 -7.31 -2.12
N ASP A 154 -3.92 -8.11 -3.19
CA ASP A 154 -4.51 -9.45 -3.26
C ASP A 154 -5.91 -9.53 -2.61
N ASP A 155 -6.69 -8.45 -2.67
CA ASP A 155 -7.99 -8.29 -2.00
C ASP A 155 -7.99 -8.49 -0.47
N THR A 156 -6.81 -8.61 0.16
CA THR A 156 -6.66 -9.02 1.56
C THR A 156 -6.04 -7.93 2.42
N CYS A 157 -5.17 -7.09 1.87
CA CYS A 157 -4.61 -5.95 2.56
C CYS A 157 -5.10 -4.64 1.97
N ARG A 158 -5.36 -3.65 2.83
CA ARG A 158 -5.69 -2.28 2.45
C ARG A 158 -4.73 -1.33 3.16
N VAL A 159 -4.04 -0.49 2.41
CA VAL A 159 -3.11 0.51 2.92
C VAL A 159 -3.58 1.88 2.47
N PRO A 160 -3.90 2.80 3.39
CA PRO A 160 -4.29 4.16 3.01
C PRO A 160 -3.10 4.90 2.39
N VAL A 161 -3.39 5.73 1.40
CA VAL A 161 -2.44 6.70 0.86
C VAL A 161 -2.30 7.85 1.87
N VAL A 162 -1.06 8.18 2.22
CA VAL A 162 -0.71 9.26 3.14
C VAL A 162 0.33 10.13 2.44
N ASP A 163 0.15 11.45 2.46
CA ASP A 163 1.07 12.41 1.83
C ASP A 163 1.39 12.05 0.36
N SER A 164 0.36 11.70 -0.40
CA SER A 164 0.45 11.31 -1.83
C SER A 164 1.19 9.99 -2.09
N GLN A 165 1.46 9.18 -1.06
CA GLN A 165 2.16 7.91 -1.22
C GLN A 165 1.55 6.79 -0.37
N ALA A 166 1.68 5.56 -0.84
CA ALA A 166 1.46 4.37 -0.04
C ALA A 166 2.69 3.46 -0.14
N HIS A 167 3.21 3.04 1.01
CA HIS A 167 4.31 2.09 1.08
C HIS A 167 3.76 0.74 1.54
N VAL A 168 3.99 -0.28 0.70
CA VAL A 168 3.55 -1.65 0.98
C VAL A 168 4.75 -2.57 0.88
N VAL A 169 4.97 -3.40 1.90
CA VAL A 169 5.98 -4.46 1.85
C VAL A 169 5.28 -5.77 1.56
N MET A 170 5.72 -6.45 0.50
CA MET A 170 5.11 -7.69 0.01
C MET A 170 6.18 -8.78 -0.11
N PRO A 171 5.87 -10.05 0.19
CA PRO A 171 6.81 -11.13 -0.05
C PRO A 171 7.08 -11.31 -1.56
N PRO A 172 8.13 -12.06 -1.96
CA PRO A 172 8.34 -12.42 -3.35
C PRO A 172 7.14 -13.18 -3.94
N GLY A 173 6.70 -12.76 -5.12
CA GLY A 173 5.47 -13.25 -5.72
C GLY A 173 4.95 -12.35 -6.83
N SER A 174 3.78 -12.72 -7.36
CA SER A 174 2.99 -11.84 -8.22
C SER A 174 1.76 -11.42 -7.43
N HIS A 175 1.65 -10.12 -7.19
CA HIS A 175 0.60 -9.54 -6.37
C HIS A 175 -0.35 -8.72 -7.24
N ASP A 176 -1.63 -8.89 -6.98
CA ASP A 176 -2.68 -8.03 -7.52
C ASP A 176 -2.71 -6.73 -6.71
N VAL A 177 -2.44 -5.60 -7.37
CA VAL A 177 -2.48 -4.28 -6.74
C VAL A 177 -3.61 -3.50 -7.38
N THR A 178 -4.61 -3.18 -6.57
CA THR A 178 -5.75 -2.35 -6.96
C THR A 178 -5.73 -1.05 -6.18
N ILE A 179 -5.85 0.08 -6.87
CA ILE A 179 -6.04 1.38 -6.22
C ILE A 179 -7.53 1.68 -6.20
N VAL A 180 -8.08 1.97 -5.01
CA VAL A 180 -9.50 2.30 -4.84
C VAL A 180 -9.67 3.64 -4.16
N ASP A 181 -10.74 4.34 -4.52
CA ASP A 181 -11.18 5.54 -3.81
C ASP A 181 -12.21 5.14 -2.72
N PRO A 182 -11.86 5.15 -1.42
CA PRO A 182 -12.73 4.62 -0.35
C PRO A 182 -13.99 5.44 -0.11
N THR A 183 -14.04 6.66 -0.63
CA THR A 183 -15.14 7.61 -0.46
C THR A 183 -16.29 7.41 -1.47
N GLY A 184 -16.06 6.68 -2.58
CA GLY A 184 -17.03 6.40 -3.63
C GLY A 184 -17.40 7.57 -4.55
N VAL A 185 -16.63 8.67 -4.60
CA VAL A 185 -17.00 9.82 -5.46
C VAL A 185 -16.28 9.78 -6.81
N LEU A 186 -15.00 9.47 -6.84
CA LEU A 186 -14.23 9.37 -8.08
C LEU A 186 -14.13 7.95 -8.62
N GLU A 187 -14.59 6.95 -7.85
CA GLU A 187 -14.49 5.51 -8.14
C GLU A 187 -13.34 5.20 -9.09
N ARG A 188 -12.10 5.27 -8.59
CA ARG A 188 -10.94 4.83 -9.36
C ARG A 188 -10.66 3.36 -9.11
N SER A 189 -10.31 2.65 -10.17
CA SER A 189 -9.88 1.26 -10.11
C SER A 189 -8.75 1.05 -11.11
N GLU A 190 -7.53 1.42 -10.71
CA GLU A 190 -6.33 1.00 -11.41
C GLU A 190 -5.93 -0.38 -10.91
N HIS A 191 -5.70 -1.30 -11.84
CA HIS A 191 -5.39 -2.71 -11.56
C HIS A 191 -4.09 -3.09 -12.26
N VAL A 192 -3.11 -3.51 -11.48
CA VAL A 192 -1.82 -3.94 -12.01
C VAL A 192 -1.32 -5.19 -11.29
N ILE A 193 -0.49 -5.97 -11.98
CA ILE A 193 0.22 -7.08 -11.36
C ILE A 193 1.63 -6.61 -11.03
N GLN A 194 2.00 -6.62 -9.76
CA GLN A 194 3.33 -6.29 -9.29
C GLN A 194 4.12 -7.57 -9.01
N ARG A 195 5.29 -7.71 -9.62
CA ARG A 195 6.22 -8.81 -9.34
C ARG A 195 7.29 -8.38 -8.36
N VAL A 196 7.42 -9.14 -7.28
CA VAL A 196 8.42 -8.95 -6.24
C VAL A 196 9.37 -10.15 -6.25
N PRO A 197 10.70 -9.97 -6.16
CA PRO A 197 11.46 -8.72 -5.98
C PRO A 197 11.85 -7.99 -7.29
N GLU A 198 11.42 -8.49 -8.45
CA GLU A 198 11.79 -7.90 -9.76
C GLU A 198 11.36 -6.42 -9.93
N GLN A 199 10.48 -5.94 -9.07
CA GLN A 199 9.79 -4.65 -9.14
C GLN A 199 9.14 -4.38 -10.51
N GLN A 200 8.80 -5.46 -11.23
CA GLN A 200 8.17 -5.36 -12.53
C GLN A 200 6.66 -5.15 -12.34
N THR A 201 6.16 -4.01 -12.81
CA THR A 201 4.74 -3.75 -12.96
C THR A 201 4.26 -4.25 -14.33
N ILE A 202 3.22 -5.09 -14.34
CA ILE A 202 2.53 -5.54 -15.54
C ILE A 202 1.13 -4.94 -15.51
N GLY A 203 0.86 -3.99 -16.39
CA GLY A 203 -0.39 -3.25 -16.43
C GLY A 203 -0.29 -2.04 -17.35
N THR A 204 -1.33 -1.21 -17.36
CA THR A 204 -1.37 0.04 -18.15
C THR A 204 -0.69 1.21 -17.46
N ASP A 205 -0.57 1.17 -16.13
CA ASP A 205 -0.25 2.35 -15.33
C ASP A 205 1.06 2.15 -14.53
N ASP A 206 1.88 3.19 -14.51
CA ASP A 206 3.10 3.26 -13.72
C ASP A 206 2.75 3.70 -12.30
N LEU A 207 2.94 2.81 -11.32
CA LEU A 207 2.62 3.07 -9.91
C LEU A 207 3.41 4.23 -9.31
N SER A 208 4.46 4.72 -9.96
CA SER A 208 5.29 5.84 -9.49
C SER A 208 4.82 7.22 -9.96
N ALA A 209 3.80 7.31 -10.81
CA ALA A 209 3.37 8.57 -11.43
C ALA A 209 1.86 8.63 -11.71
N LEU A 210 1.04 8.29 -10.71
CA LEU A 210 -0.42 8.31 -10.85
C LEU A 210 -0.98 9.73 -10.68
N GLU A 211 -2.00 10.06 -11.46
CA GLU A 211 -2.78 11.30 -11.27
C GLU A 211 -3.53 11.23 -9.93
N ALA A 212 -3.56 12.31 -9.15
CA ALA A 212 -4.28 12.41 -7.89
C ALA A 212 -5.78 12.22 -8.09
N VAL A 213 -6.30 12.75 -9.20
CA VAL A 213 -7.65 12.54 -9.67
C VAL A 213 -7.57 12.09 -11.13
N PRO A 214 -8.09 10.90 -11.50
CA PRO A 214 -8.05 10.48 -12.89
C PRO A 214 -8.86 11.44 -13.77
N THR A 215 -8.32 11.78 -14.94
CA THR A 215 -8.99 12.67 -15.91
C THR A 215 -10.46 12.30 -16.19
N LEU A 216 -10.78 11.01 -16.30
CA LEU A 216 -12.17 10.58 -16.53
C LEU A 216 -13.08 10.89 -15.32
N GLY A 217 -12.62 10.59 -14.11
CA GLY A 217 -13.34 10.88 -12.87
C GLY A 217 -13.54 12.38 -12.68
N PHE A 218 -12.49 13.18 -12.94
CA PHE A 218 -12.57 14.64 -12.93
C PHE A 218 -13.66 15.17 -13.87
N ASN A 219 -13.71 14.67 -15.11
CA ASN A 219 -14.70 15.12 -16.10
C ASN A 219 -16.13 14.71 -15.72
N LEU A 220 -16.32 13.53 -15.15
CA LEU A 220 -17.63 13.07 -14.67
C LEU A 220 -18.13 13.94 -13.51
N LEU A 221 -17.28 14.17 -12.50
CA LEU A 221 -17.63 15.04 -11.39
C LEU A 221 -17.85 16.49 -11.81
N SER A 222 -17.06 17.00 -12.74
CA SER A 222 -17.29 18.35 -13.28
C SER A 222 -18.69 18.49 -13.91
N GLY A 223 -19.25 17.39 -14.44
CA GLY A 223 -20.62 17.34 -14.93
C GLY A 223 -21.68 17.32 -13.83
N GLU A 224 -21.40 16.66 -12.69
CA GLU A 224 -22.33 16.53 -11.54
C GLU A 224 -22.25 17.74 -10.58
N ALA A 225 -21.06 18.30 -10.38
CA ALA A 225 -20.78 19.33 -9.38
C ALA A 225 -21.55 20.63 -9.64
N GLY A 226 -21.94 20.90 -10.89
CA GLY A 226 -22.71 22.10 -11.22
C GLY A 226 -24.04 22.21 -10.48
N GLU A 227 -24.76 21.10 -10.29
CA GLU A 227 -26.00 21.10 -9.49
C GLU A 227 -25.70 21.28 -8.00
N ALA A 228 -24.67 20.59 -7.48
CA ALA A 228 -24.25 20.69 -6.08
C ALA A 228 -23.82 22.13 -5.70
N PHE A 229 -23.16 22.85 -6.61
CA PHE A 229 -22.77 24.25 -6.38
C PHE A 229 -23.96 25.20 -6.36
N VAL A 230 -24.95 24.96 -7.23
CA VAL A 230 -26.20 25.74 -7.23
C VAL A 230 -26.95 25.51 -5.92
N ASP A 231 -27.09 24.26 -5.48
CA ASP A 231 -27.77 23.93 -4.22
C ASP A 231 -27.05 24.56 -3.01
N ALA A 232 -25.72 24.52 -2.98
CA ALA A 232 -24.94 25.14 -1.91
C ALA A 232 -25.08 26.67 -1.89
N LEU A 233 -25.11 27.32 -3.07
CA LEU A 233 -25.33 28.75 -3.18
C LEU A 233 -26.76 29.12 -2.77
N ASP A 234 -27.77 28.35 -3.18
CA ASP A 234 -29.17 28.56 -2.80
C ASP A 234 -29.35 28.42 -1.28
N ALA A 235 -28.69 27.43 -0.65
CA ALA A 235 -28.69 27.29 0.80
C ALA A 235 -28.06 28.51 1.51
N CYS A 236 -26.98 29.06 0.97
CA CYS A 236 -26.39 30.30 1.46
C CYS A 236 -27.37 31.48 1.32
N LEU A 237 -28.08 31.60 0.20
CA LEU A 237 -29.07 32.67 -0.01
C LEU A 237 -30.27 32.55 0.93
N ASP A 238 -30.79 31.34 1.13
CA ASP A 238 -31.90 31.05 2.05
C ASP A 238 -31.53 31.33 3.51
N SER A 239 -30.24 31.35 3.85
CA SER A 239 -29.73 31.76 5.17
C SER A 239 -29.68 33.27 5.38
N ASP A 240 -30.22 34.08 4.45
CA ASP A 240 -30.03 35.54 4.39
C ASP A 240 -28.54 35.93 4.40
N LEU A 241 -27.68 35.11 3.78
CA LEU A 241 -26.21 35.28 3.74
C LEU A 241 -25.54 35.27 5.12
N THR A 242 -26.18 34.67 6.13
CA THR A 242 -25.65 34.61 7.50
C THR A 242 -24.93 33.30 7.81
N ASP A 243 -25.06 32.30 6.95
CA ASP A 243 -24.33 31.04 7.11
C ASP A 243 -22.82 31.26 6.95
N PRO A 244 -21.97 30.72 7.85
CA PRO A 244 -20.53 30.85 7.75
C PRO A 244 -19.92 30.14 6.54
N SER A 245 -20.66 29.33 5.78
CA SER A 245 -20.23 28.76 4.49
C SER A 245 -20.50 29.69 3.29
N CYS A 246 -21.19 30.82 3.51
CA CYS A 246 -21.41 31.78 2.44
C CYS A 246 -20.09 32.42 1.95
N PRO A 247 -19.84 32.46 0.63
CA PRO A 247 -18.68 33.15 0.07
C PRO A 247 -18.61 34.61 0.52
N SER A 248 -17.44 35.04 1.02
CA SER A 248 -17.24 36.40 1.54
C SER A 248 -17.54 37.50 0.50
N ALA A 249 -17.35 37.20 -0.78
CA ALA A 249 -17.65 38.09 -1.90
C ALA A 249 -19.13 38.53 -1.98
N LEU A 250 -20.04 37.78 -1.35
CA LEU A 250 -21.47 38.09 -1.29
C LEU A 250 -21.86 38.98 -0.11
N ALA A 251 -20.91 39.35 0.76
CA ALA A 251 -21.20 40.16 1.93
C ALA A 251 -21.85 41.51 1.56
N GLY A 252 -23.05 41.75 2.08
CA GLY A 252 -23.82 42.98 1.84
C GLY A 252 -24.70 42.96 0.58
N ALA A 253 -24.77 41.84 -0.14
CA ALA A 253 -25.78 41.64 -1.18
C ALA A 253 -27.19 41.53 -0.56
N ASP A 254 -28.19 42.04 -1.27
CA ASP A 254 -29.60 41.83 -0.90
C ASP A 254 -29.96 40.34 -1.16
N PRO A 255 -30.40 39.54 -0.15
CA PRO A 255 -30.56 38.08 -0.30
C PRO A 255 -31.46 37.64 -1.45
N GLY A 256 -32.53 38.39 -1.74
CA GLY A 256 -33.45 38.11 -2.85
C GLY A 256 -33.01 38.65 -4.21
N SER A 257 -31.81 39.24 -4.31
CA SER A 257 -31.30 39.89 -5.52
C SER A 257 -30.26 39.09 -6.29
N VAL A 258 -29.68 38.08 -5.64
CA VAL A 258 -28.79 37.14 -6.29
C VAL A 258 -29.67 36.26 -7.16
N GLN A 259 -29.77 36.60 -8.44
CA GLN A 259 -30.32 35.66 -9.38
C GLN A 259 -29.26 34.58 -9.54
N ALA A 260 -29.60 33.35 -9.14
CA ALA A 260 -28.90 32.13 -9.52
C ALA A 260 -28.96 31.99 -11.05
N VAL A 261 -28.33 32.91 -11.77
CA VAL A 261 -28.15 32.83 -13.21
C VAL A 261 -27.08 31.77 -13.38
N ALA A 262 -27.54 30.53 -13.49
CA ALA A 262 -26.83 29.51 -14.22
C ALA A 262 -26.24 30.14 -15.49
N ALA A 263 -24.91 30.19 -15.62
CA ALA A 263 -24.24 30.12 -16.92
C ALA A 263 -22.71 30.04 -16.80
N ALA A 264 -22.24 28.89 -16.33
CA ALA A 264 -21.03 28.20 -16.77
C ALA A 264 -19.69 28.39 -16.03
N PRO A 265 -19.05 29.55 -15.85
CA PRO A 265 -17.66 29.55 -15.38
C PRO A 265 -17.54 29.23 -13.89
N VAL A 266 -18.39 29.80 -13.02
CA VAL A 266 -18.31 29.58 -11.55
C VAL A 266 -18.59 28.14 -11.12
N ALA A 267 -19.24 27.35 -11.98
CA ALA A 267 -19.66 25.98 -11.69
C ALA A 267 -18.78 24.92 -12.36
N VAL A 268 -17.70 25.34 -13.03
CA VAL A 268 -16.73 24.43 -13.65
C VAL A 268 -15.59 24.22 -12.67
N LEU A 269 -15.40 22.97 -12.26
CA LEU A 269 -14.22 22.57 -11.50
C LEU A 269 -12.95 22.90 -12.30
N ASP A 270 -12.01 23.59 -11.68
CA ASP A 270 -10.66 23.80 -12.19
C ASP A 270 -9.69 22.77 -11.60
N ARG A 271 -9.77 22.57 -10.28
CA ARG A 271 -8.90 21.66 -9.54
C ARG A 271 -9.70 20.87 -8.52
N LEU A 272 -9.29 19.62 -8.32
CA LEU A 272 -9.84 18.71 -7.33
C LEU A 272 -8.68 17.94 -6.71
N TRP A 273 -8.57 17.95 -5.39
CA TRP A 273 -7.57 17.22 -4.63
C TRP A 273 -8.13 16.89 -3.25
N THR A 274 -7.37 16.20 -2.41
CA THR A 274 -7.86 15.83 -1.09
C THR A 274 -6.72 15.65 -0.10
N ASP A 275 -6.86 16.24 1.08
CA ASP A 275 -5.84 16.30 2.13
C ASP A 275 -6.25 15.60 3.44
N ASP A 276 -7.54 15.31 3.66
CA ASP A 276 -8.07 14.87 4.96
C ASP A 276 -8.43 13.38 5.05
N GLY A 277 -8.55 12.65 3.93
CA GLY A 277 -9.00 11.25 3.96
C GLY A 277 -10.50 11.05 3.73
N GLU A 278 -11.30 12.11 3.75
CA GLU A 278 -12.76 12.02 3.91
C GLU A 278 -13.53 12.84 2.86
N THR A 279 -12.96 13.95 2.38
CA THR A 279 -13.59 14.88 1.44
C THR A 279 -12.61 15.30 0.34
N TRP A 280 -13.10 15.84 -0.79
CA TRP A 280 -12.22 16.50 -1.77
C TRP A 280 -12.39 17.98 -1.71
N ARG A 281 -11.25 18.65 -1.62
CA ARG A 281 -11.17 20.08 -1.82
C ARG A 281 -11.25 20.39 -3.29
N PHE A 282 -12.05 21.39 -3.61
CA PHE A 282 -12.19 21.88 -4.96
C PHE A 282 -11.87 23.36 -5.08
N GLU A 283 -11.44 23.73 -6.27
CA GLU A 283 -11.36 25.10 -6.74
C GLU A 283 -12.10 25.15 -8.08
N ALA A 284 -13.16 25.93 -8.16
CA ALA A 284 -13.87 26.18 -9.41
C ALA A 284 -13.21 27.33 -10.17
N GLN A 285 -13.45 27.40 -11.48
CA GLN A 285 -12.97 28.51 -12.29
C GLN A 285 -13.61 29.83 -11.82
N PRO A 286 -12.86 30.95 -11.83
CA PRO A 286 -13.42 32.25 -11.53
C PRO A 286 -14.62 32.57 -12.43
N GLY A 287 -15.69 33.08 -11.84
CA GLY A 287 -16.89 33.50 -12.56
C GLY A 287 -17.48 34.77 -11.97
N ALA A 288 -18.54 35.29 -12.61
CA ALA A 288 -19.18 36.54 -12.19
C ALA A 288 -20.64 36.30 -11.79
N LEU A 289 -21.04 36.86 -10.66
CA LEU A 289 -22.41 36.84 -10.14
C LEU A 289 -23.03 38.24 -10.20
N ALA A 290 -24.26 38.31 -10.70
CA ALA A 290 -25.06 39.54 -10.68
C ALA A 290 -25.77 39.65 -9.32
N ILE A 291 -25.54 40.76 -8.62
CA ILE A 291 -26.10 41.04 -7.29
C ILE A 291 -26.75 42.43 -7.25
N THR A 292 -27.50 42.73 -6.18
CA THR A 292 -27.90 44.09 -5.84
C THR A 292 -27.37 44.45 -4.46
N VAL A 293 -26.78 45.64 -4.34
CA VAL A 293 -26.27 46.20 -3.07
C VAL A 293 -26.96 47.53 -2.85
N ASP A 294 -27.69 47.66 -1.74
CA ASP A 294 -28.46 48.86 -1.39
C ASP A 294 -29.37 49.35 -2.55
N GLY A 295 -30.00 48.42 -3.27
CA GLY A 295 -30.85 48.71 -4.43
C GLY A 295 -30.12 49.10 -5.73
N THR A 296 -28.78 49.00 -5.78
CA THR A 296 -27.97 49.24 -6.98
C THR A 296 -27.47 47.92 -7.57
N PRO A 297 -27.77 47.60 -8.84
CA PRO A 297 -27.22 46.42 -9.50
C PRO A 297 -25.69 46.48 -9.58
N ALA A 298 -25.03 45.36 -9.28
CA ALA A 298 -23.58 45.18 -9.37
C ALA A 298 -23.25 43.78 -9.89
N GLU A 299 -21.99 43.59 -10.26
CA GLU A 299 -21.42 42.31 -10.65
C GLU A 299 -20.19 42.06 -9.78
N VAL A 300 -20.05 40.85 -9.25
CA VAL A 300 -18.94 40.45 -8.38
C VAL A 300 -18.28 39.21 -8.95
N GLU A 301 -16.96 39.25 -9.06
CA GLU A 301 -16.15 38.08 -9.41
C GLU A 301 -16.02 37.19 -8.17
N VAL A 302 -16.28 35.90 -8.36
CA VAL A 302 -16.24 34.88 -7.30
C VAL A 302 -15.48 33.68 -7.82
N THR A 303 -14.57 33.18 -7.01
CA THR A 303 -13.99 31.85 -7.14
C THR A 303 -14.64 30.99 -6.07
N LEU A 304 -15.26 29.86 -6.43
CA LEU A 304 -15.80 28.95 -5.43
C LEU A 304 -14.72 27.95 -5.04
N THR A 305 -14.41 27.89 -3.76
CA THR A 305 -13.64 26.79 -3.18
C THR A 305 -14.47 26.12 -2.11
N GLY A 306 -14.08 24.91 -1.71
CA GLY A 306 -14.77 24.19 -0.67
C GLY A 306 -14.50 22.69 -0.74
N GLU A 307 -15.46 21.91 -0.27
CA GLU A 307 -15.39 20.45 -0.19
C GLU A 307 -16.53 19.81 -1.00
N LEU A 308 -16.23 18.69 -1.66
CA LEU A 308 -17.18 17.78 -2.26
C LEU A 308 -17.25 16.48 -1.45
N ALA A 309 -18.44 15.91 -1.33
CA ALA A 309 -18.67 14.59 -0.73
C ALA A 309 -19.94 13.94 -1.29
N ARG A 310 -20.10 12.62 -1.14
CA ARG A 310 -21.39 11.95 -1.36
C ARG A 310 -22.12 11.78 -0.04
N ASP A 311 -23.41 12.11 -0.02
CA ASP A 311 -24.26 11.89 1.14
C ASP A 311 -24.61 10.40 1.32
N ASN A 312 -25.44 10.08 2.32
CA ASN A 312 -25.85 8.70 2.60
C ASN A 312 -26.75 8.06 1.52
N THR A 313 -27.20 8.84 0.53
CA THR A 313 -27.96 8.40 -0.65
C THR A 313 -27.07 8.26 -1.89
N GLY A 314 -25.80 8.65 -1.80
CA GLY A 314 -24.86 8.70 -2.92
C GLY A 314 -24.97 9.98 -3.75
N THR A 315 -25.70 10.99 -3.29
CA THR A 315 -25.86 12.27 -3.98
C THR A 315 -24.64 13.14 -3.71
N LEU A 316 -24.07 13.76 -4.74
CA LEU A 316 -22.95 14.68 -4.60
C LEU A 316 -23.42 15.97 -3.91
N VAL A 317 -22.73 16.39 -2.86
CA VAL A 317 -23.00 17.59 -2.08
C VAL A 317 -21.73 18.43 -2.05
N ALA A 318 -21.90 19.75 -2.21
CA ALA A 318 -20.82 20.72 -2.07
C ALA A 318 -21.01 21.53 -0.79
N THR A 319 -19.92 21.75 -0.06
CA THR A 319 -19.85 22.72 1.03
C THR A 319 -18.89 23.82 0.59
N LEU A 320 -19.31 25.09 0.66
CA LEU A 320 -18.50 26.22 0.20
C LEU A 320 -17.60 26.74 1.33
N ASP A 321 -16.36 27.07 0.99
CA ASP A 321 -15.43 27.75 1.88
C ASP A 321 -15.71 29.27 1.88
N PRO A 322 -15.84 29.91 3.06
CA PRO A 322 -16.16 31.34 3.13
C PRO A 322 -14.99 32.26 2.76
N GLU A 323 -13.76 31.78 2.86
CA GLU A 323 -12.54 32.58 2.66
C GLU A 323 -12.14 32.73 1.18
N ALA A 324 -12.93 32.16 0.27
CA ALA A 324 -12.73 32.27 -1.18
C ALA A 324 -12.93 33.71 -1.70
#